data_AF-A0A7W0J9C5-F1
#
_entry.id   AF-A0A7W0J9C5-F1
#
_cell.length_a   1.000
_cell.length_b   1.000
_cell.length_c   1.000
_cell.angle_alpha   90.00
_cell.angle_beta   90.00
_cell.angle_gamma   90.00
#
_symmetry.space_group_name_H-M   'P 1'
#
loop_
_entity.id
_entity.type
_entity.pdbx_description
1 polymer ?
#
loop_
_entity_poly.entity_id
_entity_poly.type
_entity_poly.pdbx_seq_one_letter_code
_entity_poly.pdbx_strand_id
1 'polypeptide(L)' 'CKTLSERIRAANLMPSDAGLSMIPTNEMELGVEDTLQVVRTIENLEELDDVQNVYSNLKISDAAMAAIESE' A
#
# COMPACT_ATOMS: atom_id res chain seq x y z
N CYS A 1 13.31 -6.40 -12.34
CA CYS A 1 14.52 -6.38 -11.50
C CYS A 1 15.11 -7.78 -11.25
N LYS A 2 15.44 -8.57 -12.28
CA LYS A 2 16.04 -9.92 -12.09
C LYS A 2 17.48 -9.85 -11.54
N THR A 3 18.30 -8.97 -12.13
CA THR A 3 19.72 -8.81 -11.78
C THR A 3 19.96 -8.34 -10.35
N LEU A 4 19.10 -7.47 -9.80
CA LEU A 4 19.22 -7.04 -8.40
C LEU A 4 18.87 -8.17 -7.43
N SER A 5 17.79 -8.89 -7.69
CA SER A 5 17.34 -10.01 -6.85
C SER A 5 18.38 -11.13 -6.80
N GLU A 6 18.98 -11.47 -7.94
CA GLU A 6 20.07 -12.46 -8.03
C GLU A 6 21.29 -12.06 -7.18
N ARG A 7 21.65 -10.77 -7.17
CA ARG A 7 22.78 -10.27 -6.36
C ARG A 7 22.47 -10.28 -4.86
N ILE A 8 21.24 -9.97 -4.46
CA ILE A 8 20.80 -10.02 -3.06
C ILE A 8 20.82 -11.48 -2.55
N ARG A 9 20.31 -12.43 -3.35
CA ARG A 9 20.36 -13.87 -3.03
C ARG A 9 21.79 -14.40 -3.00
N ALA A 10 22.66 -13.97 -3.91
CA ALA A 10 24.08 -14.34 -3.89
C ALA A 10 24.82 -13.82 -2.64
N ALA A 11 24.31 -12.77 -2.01
CA ALA A 11 24.79 -12.26 -0.73
C ALA A 11 24.17 -12.98 0.50
N ASN A 12 23.45 -14.10 0.30
CA ASN A 12 22.70 -14.82 1.34
C ASN A 12 21.66 -13.98 2.09
N LEU A 13 21.19 -12.89 1.47
CA LEU A 13 20.04 -12.13 1.97
C LEU A 13 18.80 -12.68 1.29
N MET A 14 17.91 -13.30 2.06
CA MET A 14 16.60 -13.73 1.57
C MET A 14 15.60 -12.61 1.79
N PRO A 15 15.20 -11.86 0.75
CA PRO A 15 14.15 -10.86 0.89
C PRO A 15 12.83 -11.57 1.20
N SER A 16 12.08 -11.04 2.17
CA SER A 16 10.75 -11.54 2.55
C SER A 16 9.73 -11.35 1.43
N ASP A 17 9.86 -10.26 0.67
CA ASP A 17 9.06 -9.99 -0.52
C ASP A 17 9.89 -9.30 -1.61
N ALA A 18 9.54 -9.53 -2.87
CA ALA A 18 10.22 -8.98 -4.03
C ALA A 18 9.24 -8.76 -5.18
N GLY A 19 8.57 -7.61 -5.18
CA GLY A 19 7.63 -7.18 -6.20
C GLY A 19 8.00 -5.87 -6.88
N LEU A 20 7.23 -5.48 -7.90
CA LEU A 20 7.20 -4.12 -8.42
C LEU A 20 5.99 -3.43 -7.80
N SER A 21 6.21 -2.32 -7.10
CA SER A 21 5.17 -1.46 -6.55
C SER A 21 5.27 -0.05 -7.14
N MET A 22 4.14 0.66 -7.19
CA MET A 22 4.13 2.08 -7.52
C MET A 22 4.25 2.90 -6.23
N ILE A 23 5.28 3.74 -6.15
CA ILE A 23 5.46 4.71 -5.07
C ILE A 23 5.00 6.08 -5.58
N PRO A 24 4.05 6.75 -4.89
CA PRO A 24 3.55 8.05 -5.31
C PRO A 24 4.63 9.13 -5.13
N THR A 25 4.78 10.00 -6.13
CA THR A 25 5.74 11.13 -6.06
C THR A 25 5.24 12.26 -5.14
N ASN A 26 3.91 12.44 -5.06
CA ASN A 26 3.25 13.45 -4.23
C ASN A 26 2.18 12.78 -3.39
N GLU A 27 2.26 12.97 -2.08
CA GLU A 27 1.27 12.47 -1.12
C GLU A 27 0.12 13.47 -0.95
N MET A 28 -1.09 12.95 -0.75
CA MET A 28 -2.30 13.72 -0.49
C MET A 28 -2.87 13.33 0.87
N GLU A 29 -3.13 14.32 1.73
CA GLU A 29 -3.77 14.12 3.02
C GLU A 29 -5.22 14.60 2.93
N LEU A 30 -6.15 13.79 3.44
CA LEU A 30 -7.58 14.09 3.46
C LEU A 30 -8.07 14.20 4.91
N GLY A 31 -9.26 14.78 5.08
CA GLY A 31 -9.95 14.77 6.37
C GLY A 31 -10.40 13.34 6.75
N VAL A 32 -10.69 13.12 8.03
CA VAL A 32 -11.00 11.78 8.58
C VAL A 32 -12.17 11.10 7.85
N GLU A 33 -13.23 11.84 7.54
CA GLU A 33 -14.42 11.32 6.84
C GLU A 33 -14.11 10.85 5.41
N ASP A 34 -13.39 11.69 4.66
CA ASP A 34 -12.97 11.37 3.29
C ASP A 34 -11.96 10.22 3.27
N THR A 35 -11.03 10.17 4.22
CA THR A 35 -10.08 9.06 4.39
C THR A 35 -10.80 7.74 4.63
N LEU A 36 -11.81 7.71 5.52
CA LEU A 36 -12.61 6.51 5.78
C LEU A 36 -13.33 6.02 4.52
N GLN A 37 -13.92 6.95 3.74
CA GLN A 37 -14.58 6.59 2.49
C GLN A 37 -13.61 5.96 1.49
N VAL A 38 -12.41 6.55 1.33
CA VAL A 38 -11.40 6.04 0.40
C VAL A 38 -10.85 4.69 0.86
N VAL A 39 -10.60 4.50 2.15
CA VAL A 39 -10.12 3.22 2.70
C VAL A 39 -11.11 2.10 2.43
N ARG A 40 -12.40 2.30 2.72
CA ARG A 40 -13.46 1.33 2.38
C ARG A 40 -13.52 1.04 0.88
N THR A 41 -13.28 2.05 0.05
CA THR A 41 -13.26 1.87 -1.40
C THR A 41 -12.06 1.00 -1.81
N ILE A 42 -10.90 1.20 -1.20
CA ILE A 42 -9.70 0.38 -1.43
C ILE A 42 -9.96 -1.07 -1.00
N GLU A 43 -10.53 -1.30 0.19
CA GLU A 43 -10.87 -2.64 0.69
C GLU A 43 -11.80 -3.38 -0.29
N ASN A 44 -12.88 -2.73 -0.73
CA ASN A 44 -13.79 -3.31 -1.71
C ASN A 44 -13.11 -3.65 -3.05
N LEU A 45 -12.09 -2.87 -3.45
CA LEU A 45 -11.32 -3.16 -4.66
C LEU A 45 -10.36 -4.33 -4.45
N GLU A 46 -9.81 -4.51 -3.25
CA GLU A 46 -8.93 -5.63 -2.89
C GLU A 46 -9.68 -6.96 -2.78
N GLU A 47 -10.97 -6.93 -2.46
CA GLU A 47 -11.83 -8.12 -2.45
C GLU A 47 -12.18 -8.66 -3.84
N LEU A 48 -11.94 -7.90 -4.91
CA LEU A 48 -12.23 -8.34 -6.28
C LEU A 48 -11.16 -9.33 -6.75
N ASP A 49 -11.58 -10.54 -7.15
CA ASP A 49 -10.69 -11.61 -7.64
C ASP A 49 -9.76 -11.17 -8.79
N ASP A 50 -10.18 -10.20 -9.60
CA ASP A 50 -9.44 -9.68 -10.76
C ASP A 50 -8.42 -8.58 -10.40
N VAL A 51 -8.46 -8.04 -9.18
CA VAL A 51 -7.58 -6.96 -8.72
C VAL A 51 -6.35 -7.56 -8.05
N GLN A 52 -5.16 -7.28 -8.60
CA GLN A 52 -3.91 -7.83 -8.09
C GLN A 52 -3.19 -6.91 -7.11
N ASN A 53 -3.30 -5.58 -7.30
CA ASN A 53 -2.69 -4.58 -6.41
C ASN A 53 -3.47 -3.27 -6.52
N VAL A 54 -3.71 -2.61 -5.39
CA VAL A 54 -4.27 -1.25 -5.33
C VAL A 54 -3.18 -0.29 -4.88
N TYR A 55 -2.99 0.82 -5.60
CA TYR A 55 -2.03 1.86 -5.24
C TYR A 55 -2.78 3.19 -5.13
N SER A 56 -2.56 3.90 -4.02
CA SER A 56 -3.08 5.25 -3.84
C SER A 56 -1.95 6.16 -3.39
N ASN A 57 -2.12 7.47 -3.60
CA ASN A 57 -1.23 8.49 -3.05
C ASN A 57 -1.79 9.08 -1.74
N LEU A 58 -2.78 8.41 -1.14
CA LEU A 58 -3.41 8.84 0.10
C LEU A 58 -2.44 8.63 1.25
N LYS A 59 -2.19 9.71 2.00
CA LYS A 59 -1.50 9.68 3.28
C LYS A 59 -2.54 9.65 4.39
N ILE A 60 -2.55 8.57 5.16
CA ILE A 60 -3.40 8.43 6.33
C ILE A 60 -2.68 9.06 7.51
N SER A 61 -3.31 10.04 8.16
CA SER A 61 -2.79 10.64 9.39
C SER A 61 -3.06 9.73 10.60
N ASP A 62 -2.24 9.83 11.65
CA ASP A 62 -2.37 9.00 12.86
C ASP A 62 -3.77 9.09 13.49
N ALA A 63 -4.40 10.28 13.43
CA ALA A 63 -5.76 10.49 13.92
C ALA A 63 -6.81 9.75 13.08
N ALA A 64 -6.65 9.70 11.76
CA ALA A 64 -7.53 8.93 10.88
C ALA A 64 -7.29 7.42 11.03
N MET A 65 -6.05 6.99 11.26
CA MET A 65 -5.70 5.60 11.51
C MET A 65 -6.36 5.06 12.79
N ALA A 66 -6.33 5.83 13.87
CA ALA A 66 -7.01 5.47 15.11
C ALA A 66 -8.55 5.38 14.95
N ALA A 67 -9.14 6.20 14.07
CA ALA A 67 -10.56 6.15 13.77
C ALA A 67 -10.93 4.89 12.96
N ILE A 68 -10.06 4.46 12.03
CA ILE A 68 -10.23 3.23 11.27
C ILE A 68 -10.10 1.99 12.18
N GLU A 69 -9.12 1.95 13.08
CA GLU A 69 -8.94 0.83 14.02
C GLU A 69 -10.03 0.72 15.10
N SER A 70 -10.80 1.79 15.32
CA SER A 70 -11.90 1.82 16.29
C SER A 70 -13.24 1.38 15.70
N GLU A 71 -13.30 1.10 14.39
CA GLU A 71 -14.44 0.48 13.68
C GLU A 71 -14.32 -1.05 13.65
#